data_AF-M5CA68-F1
#
_entry.id   AF-M5CA68-F1
#
_cell.length_a   1.000
_cell.length_b   1.000
_cell.length_c   1.000
_cell.angle_alpha   90.00
_cell.angle_beta   90.00
_cell.angle_gamma   90.00
#
_symmetry.space_group_name_H-M   'P 1'
#
loop_
_entity.id
_entity.type
_entity.pdbx_description
1 polymer ?
#
loop_
_entity_poly.entity_id
_entity_poly.type
_entity_poly.pdbx_seq_one_letter_code
_entity_poly.pdbx_strand_id
1 'polypeptide(L)'
;MSDPSPTPSDPLFWFHHGQLDRTWARWQARRPANARSFYGGSVQDLARYDEFPTGVGPVANTQMTLPSSGMEEQDIRIEAVMSITSDYKNKFTGYEGGILCYTYDKM
;
A
#
# COMPACT_ATOMS: atom_id res chain seq x y z
N MET A 1 -12.20 10.93 -14.18
CA MET A 1 -12.12 9.90 -13.12
C MET A 1 -13.45 9.20 -12.76
N SER A 2 -14.41 9.01 -13.68
CA SER A 2 -15.69 8.34 -13.37
C SER A 2 -15.73 6.83 -13.64
N ASP A 3 -14.71 6.31 -14.34
CA ASP A 3 -14.50 4.88 -14.61
C ASP A 3 -13.15 4.48 -14.01
N PRO A 4 -13.08 3.52 -13.07
CA PRO A 4 -11.85 3.14 -12.37
C PRO A 4 -10.78 2.52 -13.28
N SER A 5 -11.13 1.98 -14.45
CA SER A 5 -10.17 1.24 -15.27
C SER A 5 -9.19 2.16 -16.03
N PRO A 6 -9.64 3.21 -16.75
CA PRO A 6 -8.76 4.11 -17.46
C PRO A 6 -8.29 5.32 -16.62
N THR A 7 -8.67 5.43 -15.33
CA THR A 7 -8.35 6.64 -14.55
C THR A 7 -6.88 7.05 -14.50
N PRO A 8 -5.88 6.14 -14.50
CA PRO A 8 -4.48 6.56 -14.48
C PRO A 8 -4.05 7.40 -15.69
N SER A 9 -4.80 7.37 -16.79
CA SER A 9 -4.56 8.20 -17.99
C SER A 9 -4.94 9.68 -17.79
N ASP A 10 -5.75 10.01 -16.78
CA ASP A 10 -6.09 11.39 -16.40
C ASP A 10 -5.02 11.92 -15.42
N PRO A 11 -4.28 13.00 -15.73
CA PRO A 11 -3.21 13.51 -14.85
C PRO A 11 -3.66 13.84 -13.42
N LEU A 12 -4.95 14.17 -13.22
CA LEU A 12 -5.49 14.43 -11.87
C LEU A 12 -5.49 13.19 -10.97
N PHE A 13 -5.44 11.99 -11.55
CA PHE A 13 -5.34 10.73 -10.81
C PHE A 13 -4.15 10.72 -9.84
N TRP A 14 -2.99 11.21 -10.28
CA TRP A 14 -1.76 11.19 -9.49
C TRP A 14 -1.81 12.18 -8.31
N PHE A 15 -2.41 13.36 -8.52
CA PHE A 15 -2.66 14.31 -7.43
C PHE A 15 -3.68 13.76 -6.42
N HIS A 16 -4.73 13.09 -6.91
CA HIS A 16 -5.72 12.44 -6.06
C HIS A 16 -5.08 11.35 -5.18
N HIS A 17 -4.31 10.43 -5.79
CA HIS A 17 -3.64 9.35 -5.07
C HIS A 17 -2.54 9.86 -4.13
N GLY A 18 -1.84 10.95 -4.46
CA GLY A 18 -0.91 11.60 -3.53
C GLY A 18 -1.60 12.10 -2.25
N GLN A 19 -2.84 12.60 -2.34
CA GLN A 19 -3.60 12.99 -1.15
C GLN A 19 -4.17 11.79 -0.36
N LEU A 20 -4.50 10.69 -1.04
CA LEU A 20 -4.86 9.43 -0.38
C LEU A 20 -3.68 8.89 0.43
N ASP A 21 -2.51 8.81 -0.19
CA ASP A 21 -1.28 8.35 0.46
C ASP A 21 -0.89 9.27 1.63
N ARG A 22 -0.96 10.60 1.46
CA ARG A 22 -0.78 11.54 2.59
C ARG A 22 -1.73 11.30 3.76
N THR A 23 -2.99 10.99 3.46
CA THR A 23 -3.99 10.70 4.50
C THR A 23 -3.63 9.42 5.24
N TRP A 24 -3.16 8.41 4.51
CA TRP A 24 -2.70 7.15 5.09
C TRP A 24 -1.43 7.33 5.93
N ALA A 25 -0.42 8.05 5.43
CA ALA A 25 0.80 8.37 6.17
C ALA A 25 0.51 9.10 7.49
N ARG A 26 -0.39 10.08 7.47
CA ARG A 26 -0.86 10.75 8.69
C ARG A 26 -1.57 9.80 9.66
N TRP A 27 -2.40 8.90 9.14
CA TRP A 27 -3.05 7.89 9.96
C TRP A 27 -2.03 6.91 10.58
N GLN A 28 -1.03 6.48 9.83
CA GLN A 28 0.07 5.65 10.33
C GLN A 28 0.87 6.36 11.43
N ALA A 29 1.20 7.64 11.23
CA ALA A 29 1.97 8.44 12.20
C ALA A 29 1.22 8.71 13.52
N ARG A 30 -0.12 8.66 13.53
CA ARG A 30 -0.92 8.93 14.74
C ARG A 30 -0.70 7.93 15.87
N ARG A 31 -0.39 6.66 15.57
CA ARG A 31 -0.18 5.61 16.59
C ARG A 31 0.79 4.53 16.08
N PRO A 32 1.74 4.03 16.91
CA PRO A 32 2.66 2.96 16.50
C PRO A 32 1.96 1.68 15.98
N ALA A 33 0.77 1.36 16.50
CA ALA A 33 -0.02 0.22 16.04
C ALA A 33 -0.52 0.38 14.59
N ASN A 34 -0.79 1.61 14.14
CA ASN A 34 -1.29 1.89 12.81
C ASN A 34 -0.22 1.65 11.73
N ALA A 35 1.05 1.97 12.05
CA ALA A 35 2.18 1.78 11.14
C ALA A 35 2.35 0.31 10.68
N ARG A 36 1.87 -0.66 11.46
CA ARG A 36 1.93 -2.10 11.12
C ARG A 36 0.58 -2.72 10.76
N SER A 37 -0.47 -1.92 10.70
CA SER A 37 -1.81 -2.41 10.43
C SER A 37 -1.96 -2.69 8.94
N PHE A 38 -2.07 -3.97 8.60
CA PHE A 38 -2.30 -4.46 7.24
C PHE A 38 -3.23 -5.68 7.31
N TYR A 39 -4.34 -5.64 6.58
CA TYR A 39 -5.35 -6.70 6.57
C TYR A 39 -6.21 -6.62 5.30
N GLY A 40 -6.81 -7.74 4.91
CA GLY A 40 -7.71 -7.86 3.76
C GLY A 40 -7.58 -9.25 3.14
N GLY A 41 -8.54 -9.66 2.32
CA GLY A 41 -8.39 -10.83 1.46
C GLY A 41 -7.49 -10.52 0.27
N SER A 42 -6.63 -11.45 -0.13
CA SER A 42 -5.74 -11.27 -1.28
C SER A 42 -6.46 -11.49 -2.62
N VAL A 43 -7.70 -11.99 -2.60
CA VAL A 43 -8.47 -12.30 -3.80
C VAL A 43 -9.76 -11.50 -3.77
N GLN A 44 -10.02 -10.74 -4.83
CA GLN A 44 -11.27 -10.00 -4.98
C GLN A 44 -12.43 -10.96 -5.33
N ASP A 45 -13.56 -10.85 -4.62
CA ASP A 45 -14.79 -11.58 -4.93
C ASP A 45 -15.94 -10.58 -5.11
N LEU A 46 -16.18 -10.20 -6.37
CA LEU A 46 -17.24 -9.24 -6.72
C LEU A 46 -18.65 -9.84 -6.60
N ALA A 47 -18.78 -11.17 -6.65
CA ALA A 47 -20.09 -11.83 -6.56
C ALA A 47 -20.61 -11.86 -5.12
N ARG A 48 -19.71 -11.86 -4.14
CA ARG A 48 -20.02 -11.90 -2.70
C ARG A 48 -19.47 -10.70 -1.95
N TYR A 49 -19.63 -9.51 -2.53
CA TYR A 49 -19.11 -8.27 -1.96
C TYR A 49 -19.67 -7.97 -0.56
N ASP A 50 -20.97 -8.19 -0.33
CA ASP A 50 -21.60 -7.94 0.96
C ASP A 50 -21.08 -8.86 2.08
N GLU A 51 -20.60 -10.05 1.72
CA GLU A 51 -20.00 -11.01 2.66
C GLU A 51 -18.49 -10.78 2.84
N PHE A 52 -17.79 -10.42 1.75
CA PHE A 52 -16.33 -10.28 1.71
C PHE A 52 -15.90 -8.92 1.11
N PRO A 53 -16.22 -7.79 1.78
CA PRO A 53 -16.00 -6.46 1.22
C PRO A 53 -14.52 -6.11 1.04
N THR A 54 -13.62 -6.83 1.74
CA THR A 54 -12.17 -6.68 1.64
C THR A 54 -11.50 -7.82 0.88
N GLY A 55 -12.28 -8.66 0.20
CA GLY A 55 -11.81 -9.84 -0.51
C GLY A 55 -11.84 -11.13 0.31
N VAL A 56 -11.62 -12.23 -0.38
CA VAL A 56 -11.54 -13.58 0.18
C VAL A 56 -10.09 -14.04 0.38
N GLY A 57 -9.93 -15.14 1.09
CA GLY A 57 -8.63 -15.68 1.45
C GLY A 57 -7.75 -16.07 0.23
N PRO A 58 -6.43 -16.18 0.45
CA PRO A 58 -5.74 -16.05 1.73
C PRO A 58 -5.71 -14.61 2.27
N VAL A 59 -5.61 -14.45 3.60
CA VAL A 59 -5.50 -13.12 4.21
C VAL A 59 -4.16 -12.52 3.79
N ALA A 60 -4.22 -11.33 3.21
CA ALA A 60 -3.06 -10.60 2.76
C ALA A 60 -2.15 -10.25 3.95
N ASN A 61 -0.84 -10.34 3.73
CA ASN A 61 0.16 -9.97 4.73
C ASN A 61 1.36 -9.28 4.07
N THR A 62 2.19 -8.62 4.88
CA THR A 62 3.28 -7.78 4.38
C THR A 62 4.41 -8.55 3.70
N GLN A 63 4.44 -9.89 3.79
CA GLN A 63 5.42 -10.73 3.09
C GLN A 63 5.00 -11.05 1.65
N MET A 64 3.75 -10.78 1.27
CA MET A 64 3.28 -10.95 -0.11
C MET A 64 3.94 -9.91 -1.03
N THR A 65 4.05 -10.26 -2.30
CA THR A 65 4.62 -9.40 -3.34
C THR A 65 3.55 -8.51 -3.96
N LEU A 66 3.89 -7.23 -4.12
CA LEU A 66 3.18 -6.26 -4.93
C LEU A 66 3.74 -6.36 -6.37
N PRO A 67 2.89 -6.63 -7.37
CA PRO A 67 3.33 -6.74 -8.75
C PRO A 67 3.79 -5.38 -9.27
N SER A 68 5.07 -5.27 -9.65
CA SER A 68 5.66 -4.00 -10.12
C SER A 68 5.26 -3.67 -11.56
N SER A 69 4.75 -4.66 -12.31
CA SER A 69 4.31 -4.51 -13.71
C SER A 69 5.37 -3.84 -14.61
N GLY A 70 6.66 -4.08 -14.32
CA GLY A 70 7.80 -3.52 -15.07
C GLY A 70 8.23 -2.12 -14.64
N MET A 71 7.64 -1.56 -13.58
CA MET A 71 8.10 -0.30 -12.97
C MET A 71 9.36 -0.50 -12.10
N GLU A 72 9.61 -1.73 -11.65
CA GLU A 72 10.79 -2.14 -10.90
C GLU A 72 11.38 -3.40 -11.55
N GLU A 73 12.68 -3.67 -11.33
CA GLU A 73 13.36 -4.86 -11.87
C GLU A 73 12.67 -6.18 -11.44
N GLN A 74 12.10 -6.19 -10.24
CA GLN A 74 11.42 -7.33 -9.64
C GLN A 74 10.20 -6.86 -8.85
N ASP A 75 9.25 -7.77 -8.63
CA ASP A 75 8.15 -7.52 -7.71
C ASP A 75 8.68 -7.25 -6.30
N ILE A 76 8.13 -6.22 -5.66
CA ILE A 76 8.57 -5.79 -4.33
C ILE A 76 7.65 -6.37 -3.27
N ARG A 77 8.16 -6.64 -2.08
CA ARG A 77 7.29 -7.03 -0.97
C ARG A 77 6.50 -5.83 -0.46
N ILE A 78 5.27 -6.07 -0.03
CA ILE A 78 4.41 -5.03 0.56
C ILE A 78 5.11 -4.34 1.73
N GLU A 79 5.83 -5.09 2.57
CA GLU A 79 6.58 -4.52 3.69
C GLU A 79 7.61 -3.46 3.30
N ALA A 80 8.16 -3.51 2.08
CA ALA A 80 9.14 -2.55 1.59
C ALA A 80 8.53 -1.16 1.38
N VAL A 81 7.20 -1.05 1.26
CA VAL A 81 6.45 0.19 0.99
C VAL A 81 5.50 0.57 2.12
N MET A 82 5.52 -0.13 3.26
CA MET A 82 4.65 0.19 4.40
C MET A 82 5.05 1.46 5.17
N SER A 83 6.20 2.05 4.86
CA SER A 83 6.70 3.29 5.47
C SER A 83 7.21 4.24 4.39
N ILE A 84 6.83 5.52 4.49
CA ILE A 84 7.30 6.58 3.59
C ILE A 84 8.69 7.11 4.00
N THR A 85 9.09 6.90 5.26
CA THR A 85 10.44 7.15 5.77
C THR A 85 11.21 5.84 5.85
N SER A 86 12.50 5.90 5.54
CA SER A 86 13.38 4.72 5.49
C SER A 86 13.79 4.24 6.89
N ASP A 87 12.86 3.69 7.68
CA ASP A 87 13.14 3.20 9.05
C ASP A 87 12.59 1.79 9.37
N TYR A 88 11.99 1.09 8.39
CA TYR A 88 11.44 -0.26 8.60
C TYR A 88 12.55 -1.32 8.58
N LYS A 89 12.77 -2.03 9.70
CA LYS A 89 13.68 -3.19 9.75
C LYS A 89 12.88 -4.50 9.75
N ASN A 90 12.95 -5.25 8.65
CA ASN A 90 12.33 -6.57 8.57
C ASN A 90 13.15 -7.60 9.38
N LYS A 91 12.53 -8.18 10.42
CA LYS A 91 13.13 -9.19 11.31
C LYS A 91 13.31 -10.60 10.70
N PHE A 92 12.77 -10.87 9.53
CA PHE A 92 12.87 -12.15 8.81
C PHE A 92 13.86 -12.13 7.65
N THR A 93 14.05 -10.96 7.01
CA THR A 93 15.00 -10.80 5.89
C THR A 93 16.26 -10.01 6.26
N GLY A 94 16.25 -9.28 7.39
CA GLY A 94 17.37 -8.43 7.81
C GLY A 94 17.47 -7.09 7.06
N TYR A 95 16.54 -6.80 6.16
CA TYR A 95 16.52 -5.54 5.40
C TYR A 95 16.21 -4.34 6.30
N GLU A 96 17.02 -3.28 6.22
CA GLU A 96 16.88 -2.01 6.94
C GLU A 96 16.46 -0.91 5.95
N GLY A 97 15.30 -0.29 6.21
CA GLY A 97 14.69 0.76 5.38
C GLY A 97 13.49 0.24 4.57
N GLY A 98 12.47 1.08 4.39
CA GLY A 98 11.57 0.94 3.25
C GLY A 98 12.27 1.46 1.99
N ILE A 99 11.80 1.11 0.80
CA ILE A 99 12.37 1.65 -0.45
C ILE A 99 12.00 3.12 -0.68
N LEU A 100 11.05 3.63 0.10
CA LEU A 100 10.53 4.99 0.01
C LEU A 100 11.34 5.93 0.92
N CYS A 101 11.65 7.11 0.40
CA CYS A 101 12.35 8.17 1.11
C CYS A 101 11.74 9.53 0.76
N TYR A 102 10.53 9.78 1.25
CA TYR A 102 9.84 11.05 1.07
C TYR A 102 9.01 11.42 2.30
N THR A 103 8.59 12.68 2.36
CA THR A 103 7.63 13.17 3.34
C THR A 103 6.64 14.12 2.66
N TYR A 104 5.49 14.33 3.28
CA TYR A 104 4.56 15.38 2.84
C TYR A 104 4.80 16.68 3.59
N ASP A 105 4.62 17.80 2.91
CA ASP A 105 4.59 19.09 3.56
C ASP A 105 3.49 19.14 4.63
N LYS A 106 3.87 19.64 5.81
CA LYS A 106 3.00 19.80 6.98
C LYS A 106 2.33 18.47 7.37
N MET A 107 3.13 17.43 7.67
CA MET A 107 2.65 16.16 8.22
C MET A 107 1.80 16.37 9.47
#